data_AF-A0A6A6JHI6-F1
#
_entry.id   AF-A0A6A6JHI6-F1
#
_cell.length_a   1.000
_cell.length_b   1.000
_cell.length_c   1.000
_cell.angle_alpha   90.00
_cell.angle_beta   90.00
_cell.angle_gamma   90.00
#
_symmetry.space_group_name_H-M   'P 1'
#
loop_
_entity.id
_entity.type
_entity.pdbx_description
1 polymer ?
#
loop_
_entity_poly.entity_id
_entity_poly.type
_entity_poly.pdbx_seq_one_letter_code
_entity_poly.pdbx_strand_id
1 'polypeptide(L)'
;MDFISVAFCTGTDEPSQDPADDHNGGAQDLTVKPFNLRWDSSGSSSGSFKINFPIGDEQHGSLLRLIQDCQPASFGYKGDDVNDESYRKAAKMDRSAFCVDFCPYEVGIIDTIAQVLLPNAASNIATHGVKAELYKLNIYSALSGFFKTHVDTPRSETQFGSLVVSLPCHHEGGQLVVRHAGNSLTFDWGNSGSGGKTSTSIQWAAFYSDCEHEVLEVTEGHRVTLTYNLYYAPGVGDLAVNSPAMDVKTLPLYKKLQDALRDRSFMTEGGYLGIFCQHAYAHSTVEGVKSLPAVLKGADMAVYTIFKALDLPTSIRPFLYIDDWYHPTFDWRSQRLSDTSTTYVGGKMRPLVITERGGEGDGPDDILPSFEGDWLKVNWLIKPVKDTACVNLIHLTYGNQAGIDCVYSYAALIVTIPPASERVPA
;
A
#
# COMPACT_ATOMS: atom_id res chain seq x y z
N MET A 1 -27.56 9.77 -4.93
CA MET A 1 -27.12 8.63 -4.10
C MET A 1 -25.78 9.02 -3.53
N ASP A 2 -25.81 9.65 -2.36
CA ASP A 2 -24.61 10.10 -1.67
C ASP A 2 -24.04 8.90 -0.90
N PHE A 3 -23.17 8.12 -1.57
CA PHE A 3 -22.47 7.02 -0.92
C PHE A 3 -21.44 7.59 0.07
N ILE A 4 -21.76 7.51 1.35
CA ILE A 4 -20.90 7.90 2.47
C ILE A 4 -19.73 6.89 2.57
N SER A 5 -18.63 7.15 1.85
CA SER A 5 -17.35 6.41 1.99
C SER A 5 -16.41 7.09 3.01
N VAL A 6 -16.97 7.71 4.04
CA VAL A 6 -16.21 8.53 5.02
C VAL A 6 -15.98 7.82 6.35
N ALA A 7 -16.73 6.76 6.61
CA ALA A 7 -16.54 5.89 7.76
C ALA A 7 -16.92 4.44 7.40
N PHE A 8 -16.21 3.48 7.97
CA PHE A 8 -16.46 2.05 7.79
C PHE A 8 -16.26 1.29 9.10
N CYS A 9 -17.04 0.22 9.34
CA CYS A 9 -16.96 -0.56 10.57
C CYS A 9 -17.37 -2.04 10.35
N THR A 10 -17.17 -2.87 11.38
CA THR A 10 -17.76 -4.22 11.46
C THR A 10 -18.79 -4.31 12.59
N GLY A 11 -19.94 -4.95 12.31
CA GLY A 11 -20.90 -5.39 13.32
C GLY A 11 -22.04 -4.42 13.66
N THR A 12 -22.64 -3.75 12.68
CA THR A 12 -23.87 -2.97 12.90
C THR A 12 -25.08 -3.88 12.99
N ASP A 13 -25.84 -3.81 14.08
CA ASP A 13 -27.30 -3.90 13.99
C ASP A 13 -27.78 -2.54 13.45
N GLU A 14 -28.28 -2.51 12.21
CA GLU A 14 -28.81 -1.28 11.63
C GLU A 14 -29.99 -0.75 12.46
N PRO A 15 -30.04 0.56 12.78
CA PRO A 15 -31.29 1.19 13.17
C PRO A 15 -32.14 1.38 11.91
N SER A 16 -33.18 0.56 11.78
CA SER A 16 -34.19 0.64 10.71
C SER A 16 -34.60 2.09 10.38
N GLN A 17 -34.26 2.56 9.18
CA GLN A 17 -34.96 3.66 8.52
C GLN A 17 -35.36 3.17 7.11
N ASP A 18 -36.67 3.05 6.94
CA ASP A 18 -37.44 2.71 5.73
C ASP A 18 -37.41 1.25 5.20
N PRO A 19 -38.58 0.62 4.98
CA PRO A 19 -38.69 -0.76 4.51
C PRO A 19 -38.72 -0.80 2.97
N ALA A 20 -37.60 -0.53 2.30
CA ALA A 20 -37.46 -0.80 0.86
C ALA A 20 -36.00 -0.68 0.39
N ASP A 21 -35.12 -1.61 0.76
CA ASP A 21 -34.10 -2.15 -0.16
C ASP A 21 -33.32 -3.27 0.55
N ASP A 22 -33.60 -4.50 0.16
CA ASP A 22 -33.03 -5.72 0.72
C ASP A 22 -31.67 -6.00 0.04
N HIS A 23 -30.63 -5.27 0.44
CA HIS A 23 -29.24 -5.58 0.12
C HIS A 23 -28.48 -5.96 1.40
N ASN A 24 -28.79 -7.16 1.87
CA ASN A 24 -28.19 -7.80 3.04
C ASN A 24 -26.72 -8.17 2.79
N GLY A 25 -25.82 -7.21 2.99
CA GLY A 25 -24.37 -7.42 3.11
C GLY A 25 -24.02 -7.77 4.55
N GLY A 26 -24.24 -9.02 4.96
CA GLY A 26 -24.00 -9.47 6.34
C GLY A 26 -22.58 -9.19 6.83
N ALA A 27 -22.44 -8.35 7.85
CA ALA A 27 -21.18 -8.14 8.56
C ALA A 27 -20.79 -9.44 9.28
N GLN A 28 -19.72 -10.10 8.84
CA GLN A 28 -19.13 -11.21 9.60
C GLN A 28 -18.38 -10.66 10.80
N ASP A 29 -18.75 -11.10 12.00
CA ASP A 29 -18.03 -10.79 13.23
C ASP A 29 -16.59 -11.33 13.18
N LEU A 30 -15.60 -10.43 13.29
CA LEU A 30 -14.19 -10.78 13.37
C LEU A 30 -13.89 -11.41 14.73
N THR A 31 -14.00 -12.73 14.81
CA THR A 31 -13.61 -13.48 16.01
C THR A 31 -12.08 -13.53 16.11
N VAL A 32 -11.52 -12.96 17.17
CA VAL A 32 -10.06 -12.91 17.37
C VAL A 32 -9.65 -13.85 18.49
N LYS A 33 -8.50 -14.51 18.32
CA LYS A 33 -7.91 -15.34 19.37
C LYS A 33 -7.65 -14.49 20.63
N PRO A 34 -7.76 -15.05 21.84
CA PRO A 34 -7.44 -14.31 23.04
C PRO A 34 -6.05 -13.70 22.98
N PHE A 35 -5.94 -12.44 23.40
CA PHE A 35 -4.74 -11.63 23.25
C PHE A 35 -4.51 -10.82 24.54
N ASN A 36 -3.28 -10.41 24.79
CA ASN A 36 -2.80 -9.83 26.03
C ASN A 36 -2.45 -8.34 25.87
N LEU A 37 -2.91 -7.54 26.82
CA LEU A 37 -2.40 -6.18 27.06
C LEU A 37 -1.53 -6.20 28.31
N ARG A 38 -0.33 -5.63 28.19
CA ARG A 38 0.63 -5.44 29.29
C ARG A 38 0.90 -3.96 29.48
N TRP A 39 1.05 -3.51 30.70
CA TRP A 39 1.38 -2.11 31.00
C TRP A 39 2.28 -1.99 32.23
N ASP A 40 3.00 -0.88 32.30
CA ASP A 40 3.84 -0.54 33.43
C ASP A 40 3.04 0.35 34.40
N SER A 41 2.94 -0.04 35.67
CA SER A 41 2.28 0.79 36.67
C SER A 41 3.24 1.85 37.20
N SER A 42 2.79 3.10 37.19
CA SER A 42 3.55 4.27 37.65
C SER A 42 3.85 4.26 39.15
N GLY A 43 3.13 3.46 39.94
CA GLY A 43 3.20 3.44 41.42
C GLY A 43 4.03 2.33 42.04
N SER A 44 4.61 1.41 41.25
CA SER A 44 5.44 0.33 41.79
C SER A 44 6.78 0.26 41.04
N SER A 45 7.88 0.21 41.77
CA SER A 45 9.23 0.27 41.21
C SER A 45 9.62 -0.91 40.31
N SER A 46 8.74 -1.91 40.05
CA SER A 46 9.03 -3.06 39.17
C SER A 46 7.80 -3.87 38.68
N GLY A 47 6.56 -3.40 38.81
CA GLY A 47 5.38 -4.20 38.49
C GLY A 47 4.86 -3.99 37.06
N SER A 48 5.21 -4.88 36.14
CA SER A 48 4.48 -5.01 34.87
C SER A 48 3.19 -5.80 35.10
N PHE A 49 2.06 -5.25 34.69
CA PHE A 49 0.75 -5.90 34.82
C PHE A 49 0.28 -6.46 33.47
N LYS A 50 -0.72 -7.33 33.54
CA LYS A 50 -1.27 -8.03 32.38
C LYS A 50 -2.78 -8.19 32.52
N ILE A 51 -3.49 -8.00 31.42
CA ILE A 51 -4.88 -8.38 31.23
C ILE A 51 -5.04 -9.11 29.90
N ASN A 52 -5.97 -10.05 29.83
CA ASN A 52 -6.24 -10.79 28.60
C ASN A 52 -7.62 -10.37 28.07
N PHE A 53 -7.78 -10.33 26.76
CA PHE A 53 -9.06 -10.11 26.10
C PHE A 53 -9.47 -11.40 25.39
N PRO A 54 -10.78 -11.76 25.36
CA PRO A 54 -11.89 -11.09 26.04
C PRO A 54 -11.78 -11.14 27.56
N ILE A 55 -12.24 -10.08 28.23
CA ILE A 55 -12.19 -9.97 29.69
C ILE A 55 -13.26 -10.87 30.30
N GLY A 56 -12.83 -11.82 31.14
CA GLY A 56 -13.73 -12.63 31.97
C GLY A 56 -13.82 -12.10 33.41
N ASP A 57 -14.78 -12.62 34.18
CA ASP A 57 -15.07 -12.18 35.56
C ASP A 57 -13.84 -12.23 36.49
N GLU A 58 -12.97 -13.23 36.32
CA GLU A 58 -11.75 -13.40 37.13
C GLU A 58 -10.72 -12.28 36.95
N GLN A 59 -10.83 -11.49 35.88
CA GLN A 59 -9.87 -10.43 35.53
C GLN A 59 -10.36 -9.02 35.92
N HIS A 60 -11.50 -8.92 36.60
CA HIS A 60 -12.06 -7.64 37.04
C HIS A 60 -11.06 -6.80 37.87
N GLY A 61 -10.31 -7.44 38.76
CA GLY A 61 -9.26 -6.76 39.54
C GLY A 61 -8.15 -6.15 38.67
N SER A 62 -7.72 -6.86 37.61
CA SER A 62 -6.74 -6.36 36.65
C SER A 62 -7.30 -5.20 35.81
N LEU A 63 -8.58 -5.24 35.46
CA LEU A 63 -9.25 -4.14 34.74
C LEU A 63 -9.31 -2.87 35.59
N LEU A 64 -9.73 -2.99 36.86
CA LEU A 64 -9.72 -1.85 37.78
C LEU A 64 -8.31 -1.28 37.98
N ARG A 65 -7.29 -2.15 38.03
CA ARG A 65 -5.90 -1.71 38.12
C ARG A 65 -5.46 -0.95 36.87
N LEU A 66 -5.80 -1.45 35.68
CA LEU A 66 -5.52 -0.76 34.42
C LEU A 66 -6.15 0.64 34.40
N ILE A 67 -7.41 0.76 34.83
CA ILE A 67 -8.11 2.05 34.93
C ILE A 67 -7.40 3.00 35.91
N GLN A 68 -6.97 2.48 37.06
CA GLN A 68 -6.26 3.26 38.07
C GLN A 68 -4.89 3.77 37.57
N ASP A 69 -4.19 2.97 36.77
CA ASP A 69 -2.88 3.32 36.22
C ASP A 69 -2.98 4.25 34.98
N CYS A 70 -4.18 4.42 34.41
CA CYS A 70 -4.45 5.39 33.35
C CYS A 70 -4.49 6.83 33.88
N GLN A 71 -4.18 7.78 33.00
CA GLN A 71 -4.26 9.22 33.29
C GLN A 71 -5.60 9.79 32.79
N PRO A 72 -6.11 10.90 33.36
CA PRO A 72 -7.23 11.62 32.78
C PRO A 72 -6.95 12.01 31.32
N ALA A 73 -7.94 11.82 30.45
CA ALA A 73 -7.76 12.06 29.04
C ALA A 73 -7.97 13.54 28.68
N SER A 74 -6.90 14.22 28.30
CA SER A 74 -6.96 15.57 27.70
C SER A 74 -7.51 15.57 26.27
N PHE A 75 -7.88 16.75 25.78
CA PHE A 75 -8.18 17.01 24.37
C PHE A 75 -7.52 18.32 23.91
N GLY A 76 -7.27 18.43 22.60
CA GLY A 76 -6.65 19.62 22.02
C GLY A 76 -7.67 20.75 21.85
N TYR A 77 -7.36 21.94 22.35
CA TYR A 77 -8.15 23.15 22.12
C TYR A 77 -7.20 24.32 21.82
N LYS A 78 -7.31 24.88 20.61
CA LYS A 78 -6.45 26.00 20.14
C LYS A 78 -4.94 25.75 20.24
N GLY A 79 -4.51 24.49 20.13
CA GLY A 79 -3.10 24.10 20.18
C GLY A 79 -2.59 23.70 21.57
N ASP A 80 -3.40 23.86 22.63
CA ASP A 80 -3.08 23.43 23.98
C ASP A 80 -3.85 22.16 24.36
N ASP A 81 -3.24 21.32 25.20
CA ASP A 81 -3.91 20.18 25.83
C ASP A 81 -4.74 20.66 27.03
N VAL A 82 -6.07 20.56 26.93
CA VAL A 82 -7.01 20.95 27.98
C VAL A 82 -7.60 19.71 28.65
N ASN A 83 -7.71 19.76 29.97
CA ASN A 83 -8.42 18.78 30.77
C ASN A 83 -9.70 19.41 31.33
N ASP A 84 -10.85 19.11 30.72
CA ASP A 84 -12.18 19.55 31.14
C ASP A 84 -13.12 18.35 31.16
N GLU A 85 -13.43 17.86 32.37
CA GLU A 85 -14.30 16.69 32.57
C GLU A 85 -15.75 16.93 32.14
N SER A 86 -16.18 18.18 31.98
CA SER A 86 -17.50 18.50 31.42
C SER A 86 -17.56 18.30 29.90
N TYR A 87 -16.40 18.22 29.25
CA TYR A 87 -16.27 18.03 27.80
C TYR A 87 -15.77 16.63 27.45
N ARG A 88 -14.86 16.08 28.25
CA ARG A 88 -14.34 14.72 28.10
C ARG A 88 -14.07 14.09 29.45
N LYS A 89 -14.76 12.98 29.74
CA LYS A 89 -14.47 12.17 30.91
C LYS A 89 -14.09 10.77 30.48
N ALA A 90 -12.79 10.55 30.40
CA ALA A 90 -12.20 9.27 30.01
C ALA A 90 -10.83 9.11 30.64
N ALA A 91 -10.38 7.86 30.78
CA ALA A 91 -9.01 7.55 31.13
C ALA A 91 -8.23 7.22 29.83
N LYS A 92 -6.96 7.60 29.76
CA LYS A 92 -6.06 7.28 28.65
C LYS A 92 -4.75 6.68 29.15
N MET A 93 -4.13 5.87 28.29
CA MET A 93 -2.75 5.45 28.44
C MET A 93 -2.02 5.67 27.12
N ASP A 94 -0.89 6.37 27.18
CA ASP A 94 -0.09 6.66 26.00
C ASP A 94 0.67 5.40 25.55
N ARG A 95 0.92 5.28 24.25
CA ARG A 95 1.59 4.12 23.63
C ARG A 95 2.85 3.65 24.36
N SER A 96 3.65 4.56 24.92
CA SER A 96 4.91 4.20 25.60
C SER A 96 4.72 3.45 26.92
N ALA A 97 3.52 3.48 27.52
CA ALA A 97 3.22 2.88 28.82
C ALA A 97 2.54 1.50 28.71
N PHE A 98 2.23 1.03 27.49
CA PHE A 98 1.61 -0.28 27.30
C PHE A 98 2.06 -0.98 26.01
N CYS A 99 1.89 -2.30 26.01
CA CYS A 99 2.07 -3.17 24.86
C CYS A 99 0.81 -4.02 24.70
N VAL A 100 0.40 -4.24 23.45
CA VAL A 100 -0.70 -5.14 23.10
C VAL A 100 -0.22 -6.07 21.98
N ASP A 101 -0.54 -7.35 22.08
CA ASP A 101 -0.22 -8.36 21.06
C ASP A 101 -1.32 -8.50 19.98
N PHE A 102 -2.34 -7.63 20.03
CA PHE A 102 -3.30 -7.47 18.95
C PHE A 102 -2.70 -6.66 17.80
N CYS A 103 -2.77 -7.20 16.58
CA CYS A 103 -2.29 -6.56 15.38
C CYS A 103 -3.44 -6.39 14.36
N PRO A 104 -3.90 -5.16 14.05
CA PRO A 104 -5.01 -4.96 13.12
C PRO A 104 -4.67 -5.38 11.67
N TYR A 105 -3.38 -5.52 11.34
CA TYR A 105 -2.93 -6.03 10.04
C TYR A 105 -3.19 -7.54 9.91
N GLU A 106 -2.95 -8.32 10.97
CA GLU A 106 -3.09 -9.79 10.93
C GLU A 106 -4.55 -10.24 10.79
N VAL A 107 -5.50 -9.39 11.20
CA VAL A 107 -6.94 -9.64 11.11
C VAL A 107 -7.60 -8.96 9.89
N GLY A 108 -6.81 -8.40 8.96
CA GLY A 108 -7.31 -7.83 7.70
C GLY A 108 -8.07 -6.50 7.82
N ILE A 109 -8.04 -5.84 8.99
CA ILE A 109 -8.69 -4.54 9.20
C ILE A 109 -8.03 -3.49 8.29
N ILE A 110 -6.70 -3.45 8.26
CA ILE A 110 -5.98 -2.44 7.47
C ILE A 110 -6.15 -2.66 5.97
N ASP A 111 -6.20 -3.91 5.52
CA ASP A 111 -6.46 -4.23 4.11
C ASP A 111 -7.87 -3.79 3.69
N THR A 112 -8.86 -4.00 4.56
CA THR A 112 -10.24 -3.53 4.34
C THR A 112 -10.30 -2.00 4.28
N ILE A 113 -9.63 -1.31 5.22
CA ILE A 113 -9.53 0.16 5.21
C ILE A 113 -8.89 0.66 3.91
N ALA A 114 -7.81 0.03 3.47
CA ALA A 114 -7.14 0.40 2.22
C ALA A 114 -8.07 0.25 1.00
N GLN A 115 -8.97 -0.74 0.99
CA GLN A 115 -9.92 -0.92 -0.11
C GLN A 115 -11.09 0.07 -0.07
N VAL A 116 -11.61 0.38 1.13
CA VAL A 116 -12.85 1.16 1.29
C VAL A 116 -12.58 2.66 1.40
N LEU A 117 -11.54 3.06 2.12
CA LEU A 117 -11.22 4.47 2.39
C LEU A 117 -10.10 5.01 1.49
N LEU A 118 -9.53 4.20 0.59
CA LEU A 118 -8.65 4.67 -0.49
C LEU A 118 -9.17 4.31 -1.91
N PRO A 119 -10.45 4.56 -2.26
CA PRO A 119 -10.91 4.29 -3.61
C PRO A 119 -10.32 5.35 -4.54
N ASN A 120 -9.25 4.98 -5.26
CA ASN A 120 -8.48 5.85 -6.16
C ASN A 120 -7.65 6.93 -5.45
N ALA A 121 -6.62 6.53 -4.69
CA ALA A 121 -5.45 7.40 -4.54
C ALA A 121 -5.05 7.87 -5.95
N ALA A 122 -5.21 9.17 -6.18
CA ALA A 122 -5.28 9.78 -7.50
C ALA A 122 -4.12 9.35 -8.40
N SER A 123 -4.31 9.41 -9.71
CA SER A 123 -3.34 9.10 -10.78
C SER A 123 -1.94 9.74 -10.66
N ASN A 124 -1.71 10.59 -9.66
CA ASN A 124 -0.47 11.29 -9.39
C ASN A 124 0.17 10.96 -8.02
N ILE A 125 -0.46 10.12 -7.18
CA ILE A 125 0.13 9.63 -5.93
C ILE A 125 0.21 8.11 -6.02
N ALA A 126 1.43 7.58 -6.18
CA ALA A 126 1.72 6.14 -6.18
C ALA A 126 1.60 5.52 -4.77
N THR A 127 0.55 5.85 -4.03
CA THR A 127 0.29 5.34 -2.68
C THR A 127 -0.88 4.37 -2.71
N HIS A 128 -0.57 3.09 -2.58
CA HIS A 128 -1.57 2.02 -2.47
C HIS A 128 -1.61 1.38 -1.07
N GLY A 129 -0.86 1.93 -0.10
CA GLY A 129 -0.74 1.37 1.24
C GLY A 129 -1.37 2.25 2.32
N VAL A 130 -1.79 1.62 3.41
CA VAL A 130 -2.19 2.27 4.67
C VAL A 130 -1.19 1.86 5.75
N LYS A 131 -0.63 2.84 6.45
CA LYS A 131 0.08 2.61 7.72
C LYS A 131 -0.84 3.01 8.87
N ALA A 132 -1.23 2.03 9.68
CA ALA A 132 -1.83 2.25 10.99
C ALA A 132 -0.77 2.29 12.09
N GLU A 133 -0.74 3.37 12.84
CA GLU A 133 0.16 3.58 13.97
C GLU A 133 -0.65 3.66 15.26
N LEU A 134 -0.47 2.68 16.15
CA LEU A 134 -1.12 2.69 17.47
C LEU A 134 -0.73 3.96 18.23
N TYR A 135 -1.73 4.73 18.64
CA TYR A 135 -1.56 6.03 19.27
C TYR A 135 -1.81 5.97 20.78
N LYS A 136 -2.98 5.49 21.21
CA LYS A 136 -3.37 5.47 22.63
C LYS A 136 -4.40 4.39 22.94
N LEU A 137 -4.45 4.00 24.21
CA LEU A 137 -5.56 3.28 24.82
C LEU A 137 -6.52 4.32 25.43
N ASN A 138 -7.83 4.14 25.26
CA ASN A 138 -8.84 4.92 25.99
C ASN A 138 -9.78 3.98 26.75
N ILE A 139 -10.20 4.40 27.95
CA ILE A 139 -11.21 3.71 28.74
C ILE A 139 -12.30 4.72 29.13
N TYR A 140 -13.54 4.37 28.77
CA TYR A 140 -14.74 5.09 29.20
C TYR A 140 -15.49 4.18 30.17
N SER A 141 -15.68 4.63 31.41
CA SER A 141 -16.31 3.85 32.47
C SER A 141 -17.75 4.31 32.70
N ALA A 142 -18.58 3.39 33.19
CA ALA A 142 -19.96 3.65 33.56
C ALA A 142 -20.15 4.88 34.47
N LEU A 143 -21.38 5.41 34.47
CA LEU A 143 -21.89 6.55 35.26
C LEU A 143 -21.52 7.95 34.76
N SER A 144 -20.58 8.09 33.82
CA SER A 144 -20.21 9.41 33.26
C SER A 144 -19.15 9.38 32.14
N GLY A 145 -18.71 8.22 31.64
CA GLY A 145 -17.68 8.17 30.61
C GLY A 145 -18.21 8.63 29.26
N PHE A 146 -17.73 9.76 28.74
CA PHE A 146 -18.12 10.29 27.42
C PHE A 146 -17.02 11.16 26.79
N PHE A 147 -17.19 11.49 25.52
CA PHE A 147 -16.40 12.53 24.83
C PHE A 147 -17.29 13.27 23.83
N LYS A 148 -17.51 14.57 24.05
CA LYS A 148 -18.34 15.40 23.17
C LYS A 148 -17.77 15.53 21.75
N THR A 149 -18.63 15.98 20.85
CA THR A 149 -18.31 16.26 19.44
C THR A 149 -17.03 17.07 19.29
N HIS A 150 -16.07 16.49 18.56
CA HIS A 150 -14.80 17.09 18.21
C HIS A 150 -14.32 16.57 16.85
N VAL A 151 -13.32 17.25 16.29
CA VAL A 151 -12.57 16.81 15.10
C VAL A 151 -11.13 16.57 15.54
N ASP A 152 -10.53 15.49 15.06
CA ASP A 152 -9.13 15.21 15.34
C ASP A 152 -8.24 16.25 14.65
N THR A 153 -7.26 16.79 15.36
CA THR A 153 -6.26 17.68 14.73
C THR A 153 -5.26 16.84 13.94
N PRO A 154 -5.09 17.04 12.62
CA PRO A 154 -4.09 16.33 11.83
C PRO A 154 -2.67 16.55 12.39
N ARG A 155 -1.87 15.50 12.44
CA ARG A 155 -0.49 15.53 12.98
C ARG A 155 0.60 15.48 11.91
N SER A 156 0.21 15.22 10.67
CA SER A 156 1.10 15.06 9.52
C SER A 156 0.31 15.32 8.25
N GLU A 157 0.99 15.80 7.20
CA GLU A 157 0.42 15.90 5.85
C GLU A 157 -0.01 14.54 5.28
N THR A 158 0.58 13.45 5.77
CA THR A 158 0.26 12.09 5.33
C THR A 158 -0.81 11.42 6.17
N GLN A 159 -1.24 12.03 7.29
CA GLN A 159 -2.34 11.49 8.09
C GLN A 159 -3.66 11.78 7.38
N PHE A 160 -4.48 10.74 7.18
CA PHE A 160 -5.78 10.90 6.53
C PHE A 160 -6.95 10.53 7.42
N GLY A 161 -6.72 9.79 8.51
CA GLY A 161 -7.81 9.31 9.34
C GLY A 161 -7.40 8.68 10.65
N SER A 162 -8.41 8.13 11.31
CA SER A 162 -8.32 7.46 12.60
C SER A 162 -9.00 6.10 12.50
N LEU A 163 -8.42 5.10 13.16
CA LEU A 163 -9.03 3.78 13.38
C LEU A 163 -9.23 3.59 14.89
N VAL A 164 -10.46 3.28 15.29
CA VAL A 164 -10.83 2.95 16.67
C VAL A 164 -11.20 1.48 16.71
N VAL A 165 -10.48 0.69 17.51
CA VAL A 165 -10.73 -0.72 17.74
C VAL A 165 -11.30 -0.89 19.15
N SER A 166 -12.51 -1.45 19.27
CA SER A 166 -13.13 -1.83 20.54
C SER A 166 -12.55 -3.16 21.01
N LEU A 167 -11.93 -3.16 22.19
CA LEU A 167 -11.41 -4.39 22.77
C LEU A 167 -12.56 -5.14 23.47
N PRO A 168 -12.60 -6.49 23.40
CA PRO A 168 -13.72 -7.26 23.94
C PRO A 168 -13.85 -7.15 25.48
N CYS A 169 -14.65 -6.19 25.94
CA CYS A 169 -14.92 -5.85 27.33
C CYS A 169 -16.37 -5.40 27.45
N HIS A 170 -17.07 -5.86 28.49
CA HIS A 170 -18.49 -5.56 28.68
C HIS A 170 -18.71 -4.06 28.90
N HIS A 171 -19.62 -3.47 28.13
CA HIS A 171 -20.14 -2.14 28.36
C HIS A 171 -21.54 -1.98 27.75
N GLU A 172 -22.36 -1.11 28.34
CA GLU A 172 -23.59 -0.59 27.71
C GLU A 172 -23.43 0.92 27.46
N GLY A 173 -24.10 1.43 26.41
CA GLY A 173 -23.88 2.79 25.93
C GLY A 173 -22.48 2.96 25.33
N GLY A 174 -21.98 4.19 25.30
CA GLY A 174 -20.64 4.47 24.75
C GLY A 174 -20.56 4.41 23.23
N GLN A 175 -21.69 4.59 22.53
CA GLN A 175 -21.73 4.55 21.07
C GLN A 175 -20.78 5.59 20.47
N LEU A 176 -20.10 5.22 19.39
CA LEU A 176 -19.27 6.13 18.61
C LEU A 176 -20.13 6.74 17.50
N VAL A 177 -20.35 8.05 17.54
CA VAL A 177 -21.08 8.76 16.47
C VAL A 177 -20.08 9.50 15.61
N VAL A 178 -20.13 9.29 14.29
CA VAL A 178 -19.27 9.96 13.31
C VAL A 178 -20.15 10.73 12.33
N ARG A 179 -19.80 11.99 12.08
CA ARG A 179 -20.57 12.94 11.28
C ARG A 179 -19.68 13.60 10.24
N HIS A 180 -20.20 13.70 9.03
CA HIS A 180 -19.54 14.39 7.93
C HIS A 180 -20.55 14.83 6.87
N ALA A 181 -20.40 16.06 6.37
CA ALA A 181 -21.24 16.66 5.31
C ALA A 181 -22.76 16.51 5.55
N GLY A 182 -23.21 16.71 6.79
CA GLY A 182 -24.63 16.63 7.16
C GLY A 182 -25.17 15.21 7.39
N ASN A 183 -24.35 14.18 7.17
CA ASN A 183 -24.69 12.79 7.47
C ASN A 183 -24.10 12.34 8.82
N SER A 184 -24.76 11.40 9.48
CA SER A 184 -24.36 10.86 10.78
C SER A 184 -24.47 9.33 10.79
N LEU A 185 -23.43 8.65 11.24
CA LEU A 185 -23.40 7.21 11.47
C LEU A 185 -23.13 6.94 12.96
N THR A 186 -23.88 6.02 13.55
CA THR A 186 -23.73 5.63 14.96
C THR A 186 -23.30 4.18 15.03
N PHE A 187 -22.17 3.93 15.70
CA PHE A 187 -21.62 2.60 15.92
C PHE A 187 -21.89 2.17 17.37
N ASP A 188 -22.75 1.16 17.54
CA ASP A 188 -23.06 0.57 18.84
C ASP A 188 -22.35 -0.76 19.01
N TRP A 189 -21.32 -0.77 19.87
CA TRP A 189 -20.50 -1.93 20.18
C TRP A 189 -20.83 -2.55 21.55
N GLY A 190 -21.69 -1.90 22.33
CA GLY A 190 -22.06 -2.39 23.67
C GLY A 190 -23.07 -3.52 23.62
N ASN A 191 -23.93 -3.55 22.60
CA ASN A 191 -25.07 -4.45 22.52
C ASN A 191 -24.79 -5.83 21.88
N SER A 192 -23.54 -6.13 21.50
CA SER A 192 -23.21 -7.32 20.70
C SER A 192 -23.18 -8.64 21.50
N GLY A 193 -23.45 -8.60 22.81
CA GLY A 193 -23.53 -9.77 23.67
C GLY A 193 -24.97 -10.10 24.08
N SER A 194 -25.64 -11.01 23.37
CA SER A 194 -26.93 -11.52 23.83
C SER A 194 -26.79 -12.18 25.21
N GLY A 195 -27.44 -11.59 26.23
CA GLY A 195 -27.50 -12.14 27.59
C GLY A 195 -26.34 -11.76 28.54
N GLY A 196 -25.74 -10.58 28.39
CA GLY A 196 -24.76 -10.04 29.35
C GLY A 196 -23.39 -10.72 29.32
N LYS A 197 -23.08 -11.47 28.26
CA LYS A 197 -21.75 -12.07 28.04
C LYS A 197 -20.93 -11.17 27.15
N THR A 198 -19.67 -10.95 27.51
CA THR A 198 -18.69 -10.28 26.65
C THR A 198 -18.61 -10.96 25.29
N SER A 199 -18.84 -10.21 24.22
CA SER A 199 -18.56 -10.69 22.86
C SER A 199 -17.10 -11.13 22.77
N THR A 200 -16.83 -12.15 21.95
CA THR A 200 -15.46 -12.54 21.59
C THR A 200 -15.02 -11.92 20.26
N SER A 201 -15.90 -11.15 19.61
CA SER A 201 -15.59 -10.43 18.38
C SER A 201 -14.93 -9.09 18.66
N ILE A 202 -14.03 -8.69 17.77
CA ILE A 202 -13.48 -7.33 17.75
C ILE A 202 -14.34 -6.49 16.82
N GLN A 203 -14.81 -5.36 17.34
CA GLN A 203 -15.48 -4.34 16.55
C GLN A 203 -14.53 -3.16 16.36
N TRP A 204 -14.66 -2.48 15.23
CA TRP A 204 -13.81 -1.35 14.91
C TRP A 204 -14.53 -0.40 13.97
N ALA A 205 -14.09 0.86 13.94
CA ALA A 205 -14.48 1.84 12.95
C ALA A 205 -13.27 2.64 12.49
N ALA A 206 -13.20 2.95 11.20
CA ALA A 206 -12.22 3.87 10.62
C ALA A 206 -12.95 5.01 9.92
N PHE A 207 -12.41 6.23 10.02
CA PHE A 207 -12.99 7.44 9.44
C PHE A 207 -11.92 8.49 9.13
N TYR A 208 -12.20 9.43 8.23
CA TYR A 208 -11.28 10.50 7.87
C TYR A 208 -11.08 11.51 9.00
N SER A 209 -9.93 12.18 9.01
CA SER A 209 -9.54 13.09 10.10
C SER A 209 -10.40 14.36 10.19
N ASP A 210 -11.09 14.73 9.10
CA ASP A 210 -12.01 15.86 9.04
C ASP A 210 -13.44 15.52 9.47
N CYS A 211 -13.71 14.26 9.85
CA CYS A 211 -15.00 13.85 10.39
C CYS A 211 -15.15 14.32 11.84
N GLU A 212 -16.29 14.93 12.14
CA GLU A 212 -16.72 15.19 13.51
C GLU A 212 -17.09 13.87 14.17
N HIS A 213 -16.67 13.65 15.41
CA HIS A 213 -17.05 12.44 16.14
C HIS A 213 -17.20 12.66 17.63
N GLU A 214 -18.01 11.82 18.26
CA GLU A 214 -18.25 11.80 19.71
C GLU A 214 -18.42 10.39 20.23
N VAL A 215 -18.21 10.23 21.53
CA VAL A 215 -18.51 9.00 22.28
C VAL A 215 -19.64 9.35 23.25
N LEU A 216 -20.79 8.71 23.07
CA LEU A 216 -21.93 8.87 23.99
C LEU A 216 -21.60 8.31 25.38
N GLU A 217 -22.50 8.55 26.33
CA GLU A 217 -22.29 8.12 27.71
C GLU A 217 -22.28 6.60 27.84
N VAL A 218 -21.29 6.06 28.55
CA VAL A 218 -21.26 4.67 29.00
C VAL A 218 -22.15 4.53 30.24
N THR A 219 -23.19 3.71 30.14
CA THR A 219 -24.18 3.49 31.21
C THR A 219 -23.79 2.34 32.12
N GLU A 220 -23.16 1.30 31.57
CA GLU A 220 -22.69 0.12 32.31
C GLU A 220 -21.30 -0.34 31.83
N GLY A 221 -20.53 -0.95 32.71
CA GLY A 221 -19.23 -1.55 32.39
C GLY A 221 -18.13 -0.56 31.99
N HIS A 222 -17.21 -1.01 31.13
CA HIS A 222 -16.05 -0.26 30.68
C HIS A 222 -15.80 -0.46 29.19
N ARG A 223 -15.90 0.62 28.42
CA ARG A 223 -15.53 0.62 27.00
C ARG A 223 -14.04 0.87 26.85
N VAL A 224 -13.30 -0.17 26.48
CA VAL A 224 -11.84 -0.12 26.28
C VAL A 224 -11.53 -0.09 24.78
N THR A 225 -10.82 0.92 24.31
CA THR A 225 -10.48 1.05 22.89
C THR A 225 -9.01 1.32 22.63
N LEU A 226 -8.51 0.84 21.50
CA LEU A 226 -7.25 1.26 20.90
C LEU A 226 -7.53 2.25 19.77
N THR A 227 -6.85 3.39 19.78
CA THR A 227 -6.89 4.35 18.67
C THR A 227 -5.59 4.28 17.88
N TYR A 228 -5.71 4.20 16.56
CA TYR A 228 -4.61 4.24 15.61
C TYR A 228 -4.76 5.48 14.73
N ASN A 229 -3.64 6.15 14.46
CA ASN A 229 -3.58 7.15 13.38
C ASN A 229 -3.34 6.42 12.06
N LEU A 230 -4.08 6.80 11.02
CA LEU A 230 -3.96 6.22 9.68
C LEU A 230 -3.20 7.18 8.76
N TYR A 231 -2.16 6.68 8.10
CA TYR A 231 -1.32 7.42 7.19
C TYR A 231 -1.29 6.79 5.80
N TYR A 232 -1.20 7.62 4.77
CA TYR A 232 -0.85 7.15 3.43
C TYR A 232 0.56 6.57 3.46
N ALA A 233 0.72 5.37 2.90
CA ALA A 233 2.02 4.71 2.76
C ALA A 233 2.33 4.44 1.28
N PRO A 234 3.62 4.46 0.88
CA PRO A 234 4.03 4.00 -0.44
C PRO A 234 3.51 2.58 -0.70
N GLY A 235 3.08 2.31 -1.93
CA GLY A 235 2.67 0.97 -2.34
C GLY A 235 3.83 -0.02 -2.36
N VAL A 236 3.51 -1.31 -2.44
CA VAL A 236 4.51 -2.36 -2.69
C VAL A 236 5.29 -2.04 -3.96
N GLY A 237 6.63 -2.10 -3.91
CA GLY A 237 7.52 -1.82 -5.04
C GLY A 237 8.03 -0.38 -5.14
N ASP A 238 7.57 0.55 -4.29
CA ASP A 238 8.08 1.92 -4.25
C ASP A 238 9.14 2.13 -3.14
N LEU A 239 10.29 1.48 -3.29
CA LEU A 239 11.42 1.63 -2.37
C LEU A 239 12.24 2.92 -2.60
N ALA A 240 12.01 3.63 -3.71
CA ALA A 240 12.97 4.61 -4.22
C ALA A 240 12.95 5.92 -3.44
N VAL A 241 11.80 6.25 -2.84
CA VAL A 241 11.57 7.59 -2.31
C VAL A 241 11.39 7.59 -0.79
N ASN A 242 10.77 6.57 -0.17
CA ASN A 242 10.26 6.70 1.21
C ASN A 242 10.26 5.41 2.06
N SER A 243 11.27 4.54 1.96
CA SER A 243 11.38 3.40 2.89
C SER A 243 12.13 3.79 4.16
N PRO A 244 11.48 3.88 5.35
CA PRO A 244 12.17 4.18 6.60
C PRO A 244 13.09 3.05 7.07
N ALA A 245 12.89 1.83 6.56
CA ALA A 245 13.67 0.66 6.95
C ALA A 245 14.94 0.47 6.10
N MET A 246 15.03 1.09 4.92
CA MET A 246 16.12 0.87 3.98
C MET A 246 16.37 2.10 3.12
N ASP A 247 17.56 2.68 3.23
CA ASP A 247 18.03 3.72 2.32
C ASP A 247 18.72 3.10 1.10
N VAL A 248 18.10 3.23 -0.07
CA VAL A 248 18.60 2.76 -1.37
C VAL A 248 20.00 3.31 -1.68
N LYS A 249 20.34 4.50 -1.20
CA LYS A 249 21.65 5.14 -1.42
C LYS A 249 22.79 4.41 -0.72
N THR A 250 22.48 3.58 0.27
CA THR A 250 23.47 2.77 0.97
C THR A 250 23.88 1.52 0.19
N LEU A 251 23.11 1.13 -0.84
CA LEU A 251 23.38 -0.08 -1.63
C LEU A 251 24.71 0.03 -2.40
N PRO A 252 25.52 -1.05 -2.45
CA PRO A 252 26.78 -1.04 -3.20
C PRO A 252 26.60 -0.70 -4.69
N LEU A 253 25.50 -1.15 -5.30
CA LEU A 253 25.21 -0.86 -6.70
C LEU A 253 24.87 0.62 -6.93
N TYR A 254 24.17 1.28 -5.99
CA TYR A 254 23.91 2.72 -6.06
C TYR A 254 25.23 3.50 -6.10
N LYS A 255 26.16 3.19 -5.19
CA LYS A 255 27.48 3.83 -5.14
C LYS A 255 28.27 3.63 -6.43
N LYS A 256 28.30 2.39 -6.93
CA LYS A 256 28.98 2.08 -8.21
C LYS A 256 28.39 2.85 -9.39
N LEU A 257 27.07 2.96 -9.48
CA LEU A 257 26.41 3.72 -10.55
C LEU A 257 26.64 5.23 -10.37
N GLN A 258 26.61 5.74 -9.15
CA GLN A 258 26.95 7.13 -8.86
C GLN A 258 28.40 7.46 -9.27
N ASP A 259 29.36 6.59 -8.94
CA ASP A 259 30.76 6.77 -9.32
C ASP A 259 30.95 6.66 -10.84
N ALA A 260 30.27 5.73 -11.51
CA ALA A 260 30.26 5.63 -12.96
C ALA A 260 29.69 6.88 -13.63
N LEU A 261 28.61 7.46 -13.09
CA LEU A 261 28.03 8.70 -13.62
C LEU A 261 28.96 9.91 -13.44
N ARG A 262 29.79 9.91 -12.38
CA ARG A 262 30.83 10.93 -12.15
C ARG A 262 32.01 10.82 -13.11
N ASP A 263 32.33 9.61 -13.55
CA ASP A 263 33.37 9.36 -14.55
C ASP A 263 32.93 9.90 -15.92
N ARG A 264 33.63 10.92 -16.41
CA ARG A 264 33.33 11.57 -17.70
C ARG A 264 33.60 10.64 -18.89
N SER A 265 34.36 9.56 -18.71
CA SER A 265 34.59 8.56 -19.76
C SER A 265 33.45 7.55 -19.89
N PHE A 266 32.60 7.44 -18.88
CA PHE A 266 31.44 6.56 -18.91
C PHE A 266 30.33 7.16 -19.77
N MET A 267 30.02 6.52 -20.90
CA MET A 267 28.99 6.95 -21.85
C MET A 267 29.10 8.45 -22.17
N THR A 268 30.25 8.89 -22.70
CA THR A 268 30.60 10.29 -22.93
C THR A 268 29.51 11.11 -23.63
N GLU A 269 28.91 10.56 -24.69
CA GLU A 269 27.83 11.20 -25.47
C GLU A 269 26.44 10.93 -24.89
N GLY A 270 26.34 10.23 -23.76
CA GLY A 270 25.08 9.76 -23.20
C GLY A 270 24.48 8.62 -24.00
N GLY A 271 23.16 8.44 -23.89
CA GLY A 271 22.38 7.46 -24.65
C GLY A 271 21.65 6.47 -23.75
N TYR A 272 21.32 5.31 -24.31
CA TYR A 272 20.51 4.31 -23.61
C TYR A 272 21.36 3.21 -22.98
N LEU A 273 21.10 2.95 -21.70
CA LEU A 273 21.59 1.79 -20.96
C LEU A 273 20.43 0.81 -20.79
N GLY A 274 20.62 -0.43 -21.20
CA GLY A 274 19.60 -1.47 -21.20
C GLY A 274 19.91 -2.60 -20.23
N ILE A 275 18.89 -3.04 -19.50
CA ILE A 275 18.98 -4.17 -18.57
C ILE A 275 17.75 -5.04 -18.76
N PHE A 276 17.93 -6.27 -19.24
CA PHE A 276 16.83 -7.22 -19.33
C PHE A 276 16.38 -7.62 -17.93
N CYS A 277 15.07 -7.59 -17.71
CA CYS A 277 14.51 -8.13 -16.49
C CYS A 277 14.85 -9.62 -16.36
N GLN A 278 15.18 -10.06 -15.15
CA GLN A 278 15.60 -11.44 -14.86
C GLN A 278 14.42 -12.36 -14.56
N HIS A 279 13.23 -11.80 -14.34
CA HIS A 279 12.01 -12.55 -14.10
C HIS A 279 11.02 -12.42 -15.26
N ALA A 280 10.13 -13.41 -15.39
CA ALA A 280 9.00 -13.34 -16.30
C ALA A 280 7.93 -12.38 -15.77
N TYR A 281 7.40 -11.56 -16.67
CA TYR A 281 6.28 -10.66 -16.44
C TYR A 281 5.23 -10.88 -17.52
N ALA A 282 3.95 -10.80 -17.18
CA ALA A 282 2.83 -10.90 -18.11
C ALA A 282 2.69 -9.63 -18.99
N HIS A 283 3.80 -9.09 -19.49
CA HIS A 283 3.88 -7.77 -20.10
C HIS A 283 3.26 -7.67 -21.51
N SER A 284 2.72 -8.77 -22.03
CA SER A 284 1.84 -8.80 -23.21
C SER A 284 0.35 -8.91 -22.87
N THR A 285 -0.06 -8.85 -21.60
CA THR A 285 -1.48 -8.78 -21.19
C THR A 285 -1.85 -7.37 -20.70
N VAL A 286 -3.14 -7.05 -20.71
CA VAL A 286 -3.64 -5.74 -20.24
C VAL A 286 -3.32 -5.54 -18.76
N GLU A 287 -3.51 -6.57 -17.95
CA GLU A 287 -3.30 -6.55 -16.50
C GLU A 287 -1.80 -6.47 -16.17
N GLY A 288 -0.96 -7.20 -16.90
CA GLY A 288 0.48 -7.19 -16.70
C GLY A 288 1.12 -5.84 -17.05
N VAL A 289 0.67 -5.20 -18.14
CA VAL A 289 1.11 -3.84 -18.50
C VAL A 289 0.73 -2.83 -17.41
N LYS A 290 -0.49 -2.90 -16.87
CA LYS A 290 -0.98 -1.98 -15.81
C LYS A 290 -0.26 -2.17 -14.47
N SER A 291 0.19 -3.37 -14.19
CA SER A 291 0.80 -3.72 -12.89
C SER A 291 2.30 -3.37 -12.80
N LEU A 292 2.97 -3.13 -13.93
CA LEU A 292 4.34 -2.62 -13.95
C LEU A 292 4.36 -1.10 -13.66
N PRO A 293 5.31 -0.59 -12.87
CA PRO A 293 6.48 -1.27 -12.30
C PRO A 293 6.23 -1.95 -10.94
N ALA A 294 5.05 -1.84 -10.33
CA ALA A 294 4.79 -2.26 -8.95
C ALA A 294 5.07 -3.75 -8.68
N VAL A 295 4.94 -4.61 -9.70
CA VAL A 295 5.18 -6.06 -9.59
C VAL A 295 6.62 -6.50 -9.90
N LEU A 296 7.56 -5.57 -10.11
CA LEU A 296 8.96 -5.92 -10.33
C LEU A 296 9.48 -6.80 -9.18
N LYS A 297 10.24 -7.83 -9.54
CA LYS A 297 10.70 -8.87 -8.62
C LYS A 297 12.21 -8.74 -8.37
N GLY A 298 12.60 -8.91 -7.11
CA GLY A 298 14.01 -9.08 -6.73
C GLY A 298 14.94 -8.00 -7.28
N ALA A 299 15.95 -8.43 -8.05
CA ALA A 299 16.97 -7.55 -8.63
C ALA A 299 16.39 -6.53 -9.62
N ASP A 300 15.33 -6.88 -10.35
CA ASP A 300 14.71 -5.97 -11.33
C ASP A 300 14.15 -4.73 -10.63
N MET A 301 13.46 -4.96 -9.50
CA MET A 301 12.94 -3.88 -8.65
C MET A 301 14.07 -3.06 -8.04
N ALA A 302 15.06 -3.72 -7.42
CA ALA A 302 16.18 -3.03 -6.79
C ALA A 302 16.95 -2.11 -7.78
N VAL A 303 17.19 -2.60 -9.00
CA VAL A 303 17.87 -1.84 -10.06
C VAL A 303 17.00 -0.67 -10.54
N TYR A 304 15.71 -0.91 -10.81
CA TYR A 304 14.76 0.15 -11.18
C TYR A 304 14.74 1.27 -10.13
N THR A 305 14.62 0.90 -8.86
CA THR A 305 14.62 1.80 -7.71
C THR A 305 15.91 2.62 -7.60
N ILE A 306 17.08 2.00 -7.83
CA ILE A 306 18.37 2.72 -7.79
C ILE A 306 18.44 3.79 -8.88
N PHE A 307 18.02 3.49 -10.11
CA PHE A 307 18.03 4.49 -11.18
C PHE A 307 17.05 5.64 -10.91
N LYS A 308 15.88 5.34 -10.36
CA LYS A 308 14.93 6.37 -9.89
C LYS A 308 15.54 7.24 -8.78
N ALA A 309 16.25 6.65 -7.81
CA ALA A 309 16.92 7.37 -6.74
C ALA A 309 18.15 8.20 -7.21
N LEU A 310 18.67 7.93 -8.41
CA LEU A 310 19.69 8.73 -9.10
C LEU A 310 19.09 9.78 -10.04
N ASP A 311 17.77 9.94 -10.04
CA ASP A 311 17.02 10.86 -10.90
C ASP A 311 17.26 10.62 -12.41
N LEU A 312 17.53 9.37 -12.80
CA LEU A 312 17.72 9.00 -14.19
C LEU A 312 16.38 8.64 -14.85
N PRO A 313 16.06 9.19 -16.04
CA PRO A 313 14.87 8.81 -16.78
C PRO A 313 14.88 7.31 -17.10
N THR A 314 14.00 6.58 -16.43
CA THR A 314 13.96 5.10 -16.45
C THR A 314 12.56 4.64 -16.84
N SER A 315 12.50 3.80 -17.86
CA SER A 315 11.25 3.20 -18.37
C SER A 315 11.41 1.69 -18.49
N ILE A 316 10.31 0.96 -18.34
CA ILE A 316 10.26 -0.47 -18.68
C ILE A 316 9.68 -0.56 -20.08
N ARG A 317 10.41 -1.15 -21.03
CA ARG A 317 10.02 -1.26 -22.44
C ARG A 317 10.13 -2.71 -22.93
N PRO A 318 9.25 -3.15 -23.84
CA PRO A 318 9.37 -4.45 -24.48
C PRO A 318 10.47 -4.40 -25.54
N PHE A 319 11.42 -5.32 -25.45
CA PHE A 319 12.41 -5.60 -26.48
C PHE A 319 11.89 -6.74 -27.35
N LEU A 320 11.77 -6.53 -28.67
CA LEU A 320 11.32 -7.60 -29.57
C LEU A 320 12.52 -8.44 -30.01
N TYR A 321 12.46 -9.74 -29.76
CA TYR A 321 13.44 -10.68 -30.28
C TYR A 321 13.11 -10.99 -31.74
N ILE A 322 13.94 -10.45 -32.63
CA ILE A 322 13.86 -10.68 -34.07
C ILE A 322 14.90 -11.74 -34.39
N ASP A 323 14.45 -12.90 -34.86
CA ASP A 323 15.34 -14.03 -35.16
C ASP A 323 16.29 -13.72 -36.32
N ASP A 324 17.42 -14.41 -36.36
CA ASP A 324 18.56 -14.15 -37.26
C ASP A 324 18.22 -14.20 -38.76
N TRP A 325 17.07 -14.76 -39.14
CA TRP A 325 16.58 -14.78 -40.53
C TRP A 325 16.27 -13.40 -41.10
N TYR A 326 16.19 -12.39 -40.23
CA TYR A 326 15.77 -11.04 -40.57
C TYR A 326 16.90 -9.99 -40.42
N HIS A 327 18.09 -10.39 -39.97
CA HIS A 327 19.24 -9.48 -39.80
C HIS A 327 20.52 -10.08 -40.43
N PRO A 328 21.21 -9.39 -41.36
CA PRO A 328 22.36 -9.97 -42.06
C PRO A 328 23.67 -10.08 -41.23
N THR A 329 23.65 -10.03 -39.88
CA THR A 329 24.89 -9.81 -39.10
C THR A 329 25.06 -10.57 -37.76
N PHE A 330 24.32 -11.66 -37.50
CA PHE A 330 24.59 -12.50 -36.31
C PHE A 330 25.44 -13.73 -36.66
N ASP A 331 26.64 -13.83 -36.09
CA ASP A 331 27.57 -14.96 -36.28
C ASP A 331 27.53 -15.90 -35.07
N TRP A 332 26.89 -17.06 -35.24
CA TRP A 332 26.80 -18.12 -34.24
C TRP A 332 28.15 -18.65 -33.76
N ARG A 333 29.24 -18.45 -34.52
CA ARG A 333 30.59 -18.89 -34.12
C ARG A 333 31.22 -18.01 -33.05
N SER A 334 30.73 -16.79 -32.84
CA SER A 334 31.41 -15.80 -32.00
C SER A 334 30.79 -15.62 -30.60
N GLN A 335 29.55 -16.09 -30.37
CA GLN A 335 28.78 -15.89 -29.11
C GLN A 335 28.78 -14.44 -28.57
N ARG A 336 29.06 -13.46 -29.43
CA ARG A 336 29.07 -12.02 -29.16
C ARG A 336 28.01 -11.36 -30.04
N LEU A 337 27.26 -10.42 -29.46
CA LEU A 337 26.54 -9.41 -30.23
C LEU A 337 27.61 -8.56 -30.92
N SER A 338 27.61 -8.50 -32.25
CA SER A 338 28.54 -7.66 -33.01
C SER A 338 28.21 -6.18 -32.75
N ASP A 339 29.26 -5.36 -32.66
CA ASP A 339 29.27 -4.00 -32.11
C ASP A 339 28.56 -2.94 -33.01
N THR A 340 27.55 -3.33 -33.79
CA THR A 340 26.87 -2.47 -34.78
C THR A 340 25.33 -2.59 -34.84
N SER A 341 24.65 -3.45 -34.08
CA SER A 341 23.21 -3.67 -34.25
C SER A 341 22.36 -2.76 -33.35
N THR A 342 21.67 -1.79 -33.95
CA THR A 342 20.46 -1.21 -33.33
C THR A 342 19.48 -2.33 -32.97
N THR A 343 18.73 -2.15 -31.89
CA THR A 343 17.73 -3.12 -31.45
C THR A 343 16.34 -2.51 -31.45
N TYR A 344 15.33 -3.26 -31.87
CA TYR A 344 13.96 -2.75 -31.89
C TYR A 344 13.32 -2.81 -30.49
N VAL A 345 13.01 -1.63 -29.95
CA VAL A 345 12.45 -1.47 -28.61
C VAL A 345 11.10 -0.77 -28.73
N GLY A 346 10.02 -1.42 -28.29
CA GLY A 346 8.68 -0.82 -28.29
C GLY A 346 8.63 0.47 -27.47
N GLY A 347 7.92 1.49 -27.92
CA GLY A 347 7.88 2.82 -27.28
C GLY A 347 7.45 2.79 -25.82
N LYS A 348 6.55 1.87 -25.47
CA LYS A 348 6.04 1.62 -24.12
C LYS A 348 5.63 0.16 -23.98
N MET A 349 5.43 -0.29 -22.74
CA MET A 349 4.76 -1.57 -22.48
C MET A 349 3.38 -1.58 -23.12
N ARG A 350 3.04 -2.69 -23.78
CA ARG A 350 1.74 -2.85 -24.44
C ARG A 350 1.31 -4.31 -24.52
N PRO A 351 -0.02 -4.56 -24.51
CA PRO A 351 -0.54 -5.90 -24.71
C PRO A 351 -0.15 -6.47 -26.08
N LEU A 352 -0.44 -7.76 -26.28
CA LEU A 352 -0.29 -8.46 -27.55
C LEU A 352 -0.84 -7.64 -28.72
N VAL A 353 -0.01 -7.42 -29.72
CA VAL A 353 -0.36 -6.76 -30.98
C VAL A 353 -0.62 -7.85 -32.01
N ILE A 354 -1.75 -7.75 -32.73
CA ILE A 354 -2.05 -8.62 -33.87
C ILE A 354 -2.16 -7.70 -35.08
N THR A 355 -1.42 -8.01 -36.14
CA THR A 355 -1.41 -7.22 -37.37
C THR A 355 -1.62 -8.11 -38.59
N GLU A 356 -2.28 -7.55 -39.61
CA GLU A 356 -2.44 -8.18 -40.92
C GLU A 356 -1.24 -7.88 -41.85
N ARG A 357 -0.23 -7.14 -41.38
CA ARG A 357 1.01 -6.90 -42.14
C ARG A 357 1.88 -8.15 -42.18
N GLY A 358 2.67 -8.28 -43.24
CA GLY A 358 3.56 -9.40 -43.50
C GLY A 358 3.13 -10.19 -44.74
N GLY A 359 4.08 -10.93 -45.32
CA GLY A 359 3.83 -11.67 -46.54
C GLY A 359 5.06 -11.89 -47.40
N GLU A 360 4.84 -12.29 -48.65
CA GLU A 360 5.91 -12.56 -49.59
C GLU A 360 6.58 -11.22 -49.96
N GLY A 361 7.82 -11.05 -49.51
CA GLY A 361 8.61 -9.83 -49.73
C GLY A 361 8.61 -8.82 -48.58
N ASP A 362 7.75 -8.98 -47.57
CA ASP A 362 7.73 -8.11 -46.39
C ASP A 362 8.84 -8.51 -45.42
N GLY A 363 9.64 -7.53 -45.01
CA GLY A 363 10.69 -7.68 -44.01
C GLY A 363 10.29 -7.15 -42.63
N PRO A 364 11.22 -7.14 -41.67
CA PRO A 364 10.98 -6.61 -40.33
C PRO A 364 10.59 -5.14 -40.35
N ASP A 365 11.18 -4.36 -41.26
CA ASP A 365 10.89 -2.93 -41.39
C ASP A 365 9.45 -2.65 -41.88
N ASP A 366 8.77 -3.63 -42.49
CA ASP A 366 7.36 -3.52 -42.91
C ASP A 366 6.39 -3.93 -41.78
N ILE A 367 6.81 -4.89 -40.95
CA ILE A 367 6.01 -5.54 -39.91
C ILE A 367 6.12 -4.82 -38.56
N LEU A 368 7.35 -4.55 -38.11
CA LEU A 368 7.65 -4.01 -36.79
C LEU A 368 6.99 -2.65 -36.50
N PRO A 369 6.81 -1.72 -37.47
CA PRO A 369 6.11 -0.47 -37.21
C PRO A 369 4.71 -0.64 -36.60
N SER A 370 4.02 -1.77 -36.86
CA SER A 370 2.75 -2.11 -36.20
C SER A 370 2.85 -2.19 -34.68
N PHE A 371 4.05 -2.41 -34.15
CA PHE A 371 4.32 -2.50 -32.72
C PHE A 371 4.64 -1.15 -32.07
N GLU A 372 4.77 -0.06 -32.83
CA GLU A 372 5.07 1.31 -32.34
C GLU A 372 6.36 1.36 -31.47
N GLY A 373 7.48 0.96 -32.05
CA GLY A 373 8.80 1.02 -31.43
C GLY A 373 9.83 1.69 -32.32
N ASP A 374 11.05 1.74 -31.82
CA ASP A 374 12.18 2.38 -32.49
C ASP A 374 13.39 1.47 -32.49
N TRP A 375 14.19 1.58 -33.55
CA TRP A 375 15.54 1.03 -33.58
C TRP A 375 16.47 1.89 -32.73
N LEU A 376 16.84 1.39 -31.55
CA LEU A 376 17.67 2.10 -30.60
C LEU A 376 19.06 1.48 -30.49
N LYS A 377 20.09 2.34 -30.39
CA LYS A 377 21.42 1.92 -29.95
C LYS A 377 21.45 1.85 -28.43
N VAL A 378 21.25 0.64 -27.89
CA VAL A 378 21.19 0.38 -26.44
C VAL A 378 22.45 -0.33 -25.98
N ASN A 379 23.07 0.17 -24.91
CA ASN A 379 24.21 -0.48 -24.25
C ASN A 379 23.67 -1.51 -23.25
N TRP A 380 23.65 -2.79 -23.64
CA TRP A 380 23.10 -3.87 -22.81
C TRP A 380 24.09 -4.35 -21.76
N LEU A 381 23.71 -4.29 -20.48
CA LEU A 381 24.57 -4.75 -19.38
C LEU A 381 24.53 -6.26 -19.16
N ILE A 382 23.37 -6.87 -19.41
CA ILE A 382 23.13 -8.30 -19.20
C ILE A 382 22.35 -8.87 -20.37
N LYS A 383 22.35 -10.20 -20.48
CA LYS A 383 21.61 -10.94 -21.52
C LYS A 383 20.19 -11.24 -21.05
N PRO A 384 19.23 -11.42 -21.98
CA PRO A 384 17.88 -11.85 -21.62
C PRO A 384 17.90 -13.29 -21.07
N VAL A 385 17.01 -13.57 -20.13
CA VAL A 385 16.79 -14.94 -19.61
C VAL A 385 15.79 -15.63 -20.53
N LYS A 386 16.21 -16.71 -21.18
CA LYS A 386 15.45 -17.38 -22.27
C LYS A 386 13.98 -17.62 -21.94
N ASP A 387 13.68 -18.06 -20.73
CA ASP A 387 12.32 -18.46 -20.31
C ASP A 387 11.45 -17.29 -19.82
N THR A 388 11.92 -16.05 -19.97
CA THR A 388 11.17 -14.84 -19.58
C THR A 388 10.46 -14.15 -20.74
N ALA A 389 10.67 -14.64 -21.96
CA ALA A 389 10.03 -14.11 -23.16
C ALA A 389 8.54 -14.43 -23.18
N CYS A 390 7.72 -13.54 -23.74
CA CYS A 390 6.33 -13.87 -24.08
C CYS A 390 5.98 -13.38 -25.48
N VAL A 391 5.01 -14.03 -26.13
CA VAL A 391 4.52 -13.57 -27.45
C VAL A 391 3.91 -12.18 -27.27
N ASN A 392 4.32 -11.22 -28.10
CA ASN A 392 3.85 -9.85 -28.01
C ASN A 392 3.43 -9.27 -29.35
N LEU A 393 3.84 -9.85 -30.47
CA LEU A 393 3.37 -9.48 -31.80
C LEU A 393 3.05 -10.74 -32.61
N ILE A 394 1.87 -10.77 -33.24
CA ILE A 394 1.47 -11.80 -34.21
C ILE A 394 1.25 -11.09 -35.54
N HIS A 395 1.83 -11.64 -36.61
CA HIS A 395 1.72 -11.09 -37.96
C HIS A 395 1.45 -12.19 -38.99
N LEU A 396 1.00 -11.79 -40.18
CA LEU A 396 0.77 -12.74 -41.28
C LEU A 396 2.10 -13.09 -41.94
N THR A 397 2.20 -14.32 -42.46
CA THR A 397 3.29 -14.75 -43.34
C THR A 397 2.69 -15.34 -44.61
N TYR A 398 3.34 -15.09 -45.76
CA TYR A 398 2.92 -15.64 -47.05
C TYR A 398 4.12 -16.28 -47.73
N GLY A 399 3.98 -17.58 -47.99
CA GLY A 399 4.77 -18.33 -48.96
C GLY A 399 3.81 -18.98 -49.95
N ASN A 400 3.92 -20.30 -50.16
CA ASN A 400 2.95 -21.05 -50.97
C ASN A 400 1.54 -21.11 -50.34
N GLN A 401 1.41 -20.85 -49.04
CA GLN A 401 0.15 -20.78 -48.28
C GLN A 401 0.23 -19.66 -47.23
N ALA A 402 -0.93 -19.15 -46.80
CA ALA A 402 -1.02 -18.16 -45.71
C ALA A 402 -0.71 -18.81 -44.36
N GLY A 403 0.09 -18.12 -43.54
CA GLY A 403 0.47 -18.53 -42.20
C GLY A 403 0.42 -17.36 -41.21
N ILE A 404 0.70 -17.68 -39.95
CA ILE A 404 0.93 -16.71 -38.88
C ILE A 404 2.30 -16.96 -38.28
N ASP A 405 2.97 -15.89 -37.89
CA ASP A 405 4.21 -15.96 -37.13
C ASP A 405 4.13 -15.09 -35.88
N CYS A 406 4.92 -15.44 -34.88
CA CYS A 406 4.88 -14.90 -33.53
C CYS A 406 6.24 -14.31 -33.16
N VAL A 407 6.27 -13.02 -32.87
CA VAL A 407 7.44 -12.34 -32.35
C VAL A 407 7.33 -12.25 -30.82
N TYR A 408 8.37 -12.72 -30.16
CA TYR A 408 8.49 -12.72 -28.71
C TYR A 408 9.12 -11.41 -28.23
N SER A 409 8.73 -10.96 -27.05
CA SER A 409 9.37 -9.84 -26.38
C SER A 409 9.90 -10.20 -25.00
N TYR A 410 10.89 -9.42 -24.57
CA TYR A 410 11.43 -9.42 -23.22
C TYR A 410 11.16 -8.07 -22.56
N ALA A 411 10.82 -8.07 -21.28
CA ALA A 411 10.78 -6.84 -20.50
C ALA A 411 12.21 -6.36 -20.19
N ALA A 412 12.48 -5.09 -20.46
CA ALA A 412 13.77 -4.48 -20.17
C ALA A 412 13.62 -3.10 -19.52
N LEU A 413 14.50 -2.80 -18.57
CA LEU A 413 14.71 -1.44 -18.10
C LEU A 413 15.55 -0.69 -19.13
N ILE A 414 15.04 0.43 -19.62
CA ILE A 414 15.73 1.36 -20.50
C ILE A 414 15.93 2.66 -19.74
N VAL A 415 17.20 2.96 -19.48
CA VAL A 415 17.64 4.13 -18.72
C VAL A 415 18.31 5.10 -19.68
N THR A 416 17.89 6.36 -19.64
CA THR A 416 18.56 7.43 -20.39
C THR A 416 19.69 8.00 -19.55
N ILE A 417 20.91 7.86 -20.05
CA ILE A 417 22.10 8.42 -19.42
C ILE A 417 22.39 9.76 -20.10
N PRO A 418 22.41 10.88 -19.36
CA PRO A 418 22.74 12.17 -19.95
C PRO A 418 24.18 12.19 -20.47
N PRO A 419 24.48 12.97 -21.52
CA PRO A 419 25.85 13.23 -21.96
C PRO A 419 26.73 13.68 -20.80
N ALA A 420 28.02 13.34 -20.85
CA ALA A 420 28.96 13.70 -19.82
C ALA A 420 28.95 15.22 -19.56
N SER A 421 28.76 16.07 -20.59
CA SER A 421 28.67 17.53 -20.48
C SER A 421 27.51 18.02 -19.61
N GLU A 422 26.40 17.29 -19.54
CA GLU A 422 25.18 17.66 -18.81
C GLU A 422 25.14 17.11 -17.38
N ARG A 423 26.07 16.20 -17.03
CA ARG A 423 26.19 15.69 -15.66
C ARG A 423 26.80 16.75 -14.76
N VAL A 424 26.04 17.16 -13.76
CA VAL A 424 26.50 18.12 -12.74
C VAL A 424 27.73 17.53 -12.04
N PRO A 425 28.88 18.24 -12.01
CA PRO A 425 29.99 17.83 -11.16
C PRO A 425 29.54 17.91 -9.70
N ALA A 426 29.79 16.83 -8.95
CA ALA A 426 29.43 16.74 -7.53
C ALA A 426 30.09 17.83 -6.67
#